data_AF-A7T236-F1
#
_entry.id   AF-A7T236-F1
#
_cell.length_a   1.000
_cell.length_b   1.000
_cell.length_c   1.000
_cell.angle_alpha   90.00
_cell.angle_beta   90.00
_cell.angle_gamma   90.00
#
_symmetry.space_group_name_H-M   'P 1'
#
loop_
_entity.id
_entity.type
_entity.pdbx_description
1 polymer ?
#
loop_
_entity_poly.entity_id
_entity_poly.type
_entity_poly.pdbx_seq_one_letter_code
_entity_poly.pdbx_strand_id
1 'polypeptide(L)' 'MIRVLVCPPGHLEVHAGNSPPGSCCKFPFVYKGITMHRCTREEKNFRWCATTQDYDKDKKWGFCP' A
#
# COMPACT_ATOMS: atom_id res chain seq x y z
N MET A 1 -21.77 -2.83 -15.15
CA MET A 1 -20.93 -1.79 -14.50
C MET A 1 -19.97 -2.40 -13.46
N ILE A 2 -19.40 -3.58 -13.70
CA ILE A 2 -18.47 -4.20 -12.74
C ILE A 2 -17.07 -3.78 -13.16
N ARG A 3 -16.60 -2.65 -12.61
CA ARG A 3 -15.21 -2.23 -12.79
C ARG A 3 -14.39 -3.11 -11.85
N VAL A 4 -13.75 -4.13 -12.42
CA VAL A 4 -12.81 -4.98 -11.69
C VAL A 4 -11.70 -4.09 -11.15
N LEU A 5 -11.70 -3.86 -9.84
CA LEU A 5 -10.67 -3.12 -9.08
C LEU A 5 -9.42 -3.99 -8.90
N VAL A 6 -8.94 -4.63 -9.96
CA VAL A 6 -7.70 -5.40 -9.93
C VAL A 6 -6.56 -4.43 -10.19
N CYS A 7 -5.54 -4.47 -9.34
CA CYS A 7 -4.32 -3.70 -9.53
C CYS A 7 -3.73 -3.97 -10.92
N PRO A 8 -3.18 -2.95 -11.61
CA PRO A 8 -2.52 -3.15 -12.88
C PRO A 8 -1.46 -4.26 -12.79
N PRO A 9 -1.20 -5.03 -13.87
CA PRO A 9 -0.14 -6.02 -13.87
C PRO A 9 1.18 -5.42 -13.36
N GLY A 10 1.79 -6.09 -12.37
CA GLY A 10 3.00 -5.59 -11.70
C GLY A 10 2.76 -4.71 -10.47
N HIS A 11 1.51 -4.42 -10.10
CA HIS A 11 1.16 -3.78 -8.83
C HIS A 11 0.61 -4.79 -7.83
N LEU A 12 0.92 -4.57 -6.55
CA LEU A 12 0.51 -5.44 -5.45
C LEU A 12 -0.82 -4.95 -4.88
N GLU A 13 -1.83 -5.83 -4.85
CA GLU A 13 -3.04 -5.62 -4.04
C GLU A 13 -2.70 -5.84 -2.57
N VAL A 14 -3.25 -5.00 -1.69
CA VAL A 14 -3.06 -5.15 -0.25
C VAL A 14 -4.18 -5.95 0.39
N HIS A 15 -3.85 -6.66 1.46
CA HIS A 15 -4.82 -7.37 2.30
C HIS A 15 -4.79 -6.82 3.73
N ALA A 16 -5.97 -6.74 4.36
CA ALA A 16 -6.16 -6.10 5.67
C ALA A 16 -5.57 -4.67 5.75
N GLY A 17 -5.37 -4.14 6.97
CA GLY A 17 -5.01 -2.74 7.19
C GLY A 17 -6.22 -1.81 7.21
N ASN A 18 -6.05 -0.55 6.80
CA ASN A 18 -7.11 0.48 6.88
C ASN A 18 -7.52 1.05 5.52
N SER A 19 -7.00 0.47 4.44
CA SER A 19 -7.39 0.80 3.08
C SER A 19 -8.59 -0.05 2.65
N PRO A 20 -9.47 0.45 1.78
CA PRO A 20 -10.56 -0.35 1.23
C PRO A 20 -10.05 -1.62 0.54
N PRO A 21 -10.84 -2.71 0.54
CA PRO A 21 -10.53 -3.91 -0.25
C PRO A 21 -10.25 -3.58 -1.72
N GLY A 22 -9.30 -4.27 -2.35
CA GLY A 22 -8.86 -3.99 -3.72
C GLY A 22 -7.95 -2.76 -3.86
N SER A 23 -7.50 -2.16 -2.76
CA SER A 23 -6.48 -1.11 -2.81
C SER A 23 -5.12 -1.70 -3.23
N CYS A 24 -4.34 -0.90 -3.95
CA CYS A 24 -3.01 -1.29 -4.42
C CYS A 24 -1.92 -0.56 -3.66
N CYS A 25 -0.76 -1.19 -3.48
CA CYS A 25 0.45 -0.50 -3.08
C CYS A 25 0.75 0.64 -4.07
N LYS A 26 1.04 1.82 -3.53
CA LYS A 26 1.42 2.98 -4.32
C LYS A 26 2.92 3.15 -4.26
N PHE A 27 3.65 2.54 -5.18
CA PHE A 27 5.09 2.76 -5.29
C PHE A 27 5.43 3.92 -6.25
N PRO A 28 6.44 4.75 -5.94
CA PRO A 28 6.99 4.93 -4.59
C PRO A 28 5.99 5.66 -3.67
N PHE A 29 6.11 5.44 -2.36
CA PHE A 29 5.42 6.22 -1.32
C PHE A 29 6.39 6.80 -0.29
N VAL A 30 6.00 7.87 0.39
CA VAL A 30 6.79 8.47 1.47
C VAL A 30 6.36 7.91 2.83
N TYR A 31 7.32 7.47 3.64
CA TYR A 31 7.13 7.06 5.03
C TYR A 31 8.31 7.54 5.88
N LYS A 32 8.04 8.25 6.97
CA LYS A 32 9.04 8.91 7.84
C LYS A 32 10.01 9.79 7.03
N GLY A 33 9.50 10.48 6.00
CA GLY A 33 10.29 11.30 5.08
C GLY A 33 11.18 10.51 4.11
N ILE A 34 11.12 9.17 4.11
CA ILE A 34 11.92 8.32 3.23
C ILE A 34 11.04 7.78 2.10
N THR A 35 11.56 7.84 0.88
CA THR A 35 10.88 7.28 -0.30
C THR A 35 11.03 5.76 -0.34
N MET A 36 9.92 5.05 -0.19
CA MET A 36 9.82 3.59 -0.19
C MET A 36 9.42 3.08 -1.59
N HIS A 37 10.23 2.20 -2.15
CA HIS A 37 9.98 1.55 -3.45
C HIS A 37 9.49 0.10 -3.34
N ARG A 38 9.35 -0.41 -2.11
CA ARG A 38 8.95 -1.79 -1.82
C ARG A 38 8.23 -1.86 -0.48
N CYS A 39 7.60 -3.00 -0.23
CA CYS A 39 6.99 -3.27 1.07
C CYS A 39 8.03 -3.22 2.20
N THR A 40 7.63 -2.72 3.36
CA THR A 40 8.48 -2.59 4.54
C THR A 40 7.91 -3.38 5.72
N ARG A 41 8.76 -3.82 6.66
CA ARG A 41 8.36 -4.44 7.94
C ARG A 41 8.45 -3.46 9.12
N GLU A 42 8.74 -2.19 8.85
CA GLU A 42 8.81 -1.17 9.89
C GLU A 42 7.50 -1.09 10.68
N GLU A 43 7.60 -1.11 12.02
CA GLU A 43 6.48 -0.96 12.97
C GLU A 43 5.35 -2.01 12.90
N LYS A 44 5.47 -3.05 12.08
CA LYS A 44 4.44 -4.09 11.94
C LYS A 44 5.05 -5.48 11.81
N ASN A 45 4.33 -6.49 12.31
CA ASN A 45 4.76 -7.88 12.22
C ASN A 45 4.81 -8.42 10.78
N PHE A 46 3.99 -7.85 9.88
CA PHE A 46 3.90 -8.24 8.46
C PHE A 46 4.35 -7.10 7.55
N ARG A 47 4.86 -7.48 6.36
CA ARG A 47 5.23 -6.50 5.33
C ARG A 47 4.00 -5.71 4.90
N TRP A 48 4.16 -4.40 4.79
CA TRP A 48 3.10 -3.49 4.41
C TRP A 48 3.60 -2.44 3.42
N CYS A 49 2.66 -1.80 2.75
CA CYS A 49 2.92 -0.66 1.87
C CYS A 49 1.82 0.39 2.08
N ALA A 50 2.13 1.63 1.71
CA ALA A 50 1.08 2.63 1.59
C ALA A 50 0.25 2.41 0.33
N THR A 51 -1.02 2.80 0.39
CA THR A 51 -1.94 2.80 -0.76
C THR A 51 -2.12 4.19 -1.35
N THR A 52 -1.37 5.17 -0.84
CA THR A 52 -1.25 6.53 -1.35
C THR A 52 0.22 6.93 -1.47
N GLN A 53 0.48 8.07 -2.11
CA GLN A 53 1.85 8.53 -2.37
C GLN A 53 2.56 9.02 -1.10
N ASP A 54 1.81 9.44 -0.08
CA ASP A 54 2.35 10.02 1.14
C ASP A 54 1.67 9.38 2.36
N TYR A 55 2.29 8.33 2.90
CA TYR A 55 1.79 7.70 4.11
C TYR A 55 1.88 8.65 5.31
N ASP A 56 2.85 9.56 5.32
CA ASP A 56 3.03 10.48 6.43
C ASP A 56 1.82 11.41 6.60
N LYS A 57 1.14 11.75 5.50
CA LYS A 57 -0.12 12.50 5.49
C LYS A 57 -1.35 11.61 5.60
N ASP A 58 -1.48 10.63 4.72
CA ASP A 58 -2.77 9.94 4.52
C ASP A 58 -2.98 8.78 5.49
N LYS A 59 -1.90 8.21 6.01
CA LYS A 59 -1.90 7.04 6.90
C LYS A 59 -2.68 5.84 6.33
N LYS A 60 -2.78 5.73 5.00
CA LYS A 60 -3.48 4.64 4.31
C LYS A 60 -2.51 3.53 3.92
N TRP A 61 -2.80 2.32 4.37
CA TRP A 61 -1.94 1.16 4.16
C TRP A 61 -2.71 -0.15 4.14
N GLY A 62 -2.03 -1.20 3.69
CA GLY A 62 -2.42 -2.60 3.91
C GLY A 62 -1.21 -3.51 3.86
N PHE A 63 -1.40 -4.78 4.19
CA PHE A 63 -0.32 -5.77 4.14
C PHE A 63 -0.08 -6.22 2.71
N CYS A 64 1.19 -6.42 2.38
CA CYS A 64 1.57 -7.03 1.12
C CYS A 64 1.28 -8.55 1.16
N PRO A 65 1.06 -9.18 -0.01
CA PRO A 65 0.96 -10.63 -0.13
C PRO A 65 2.17 -11.36 0.47
#